data_AF-A0A455UGW5-F1
#
_entry.id   AF-A0A455UGW5-F1
#
_cell.length_a   1.000
_cell.length_b   1.000
_cell.length_c   1.000
_cell.angle_alpha   90.00
_cell.angle_beta   90.00
_cell.angle_gamma   90.00
#
_symmetry.space_group_name_H-M   'P 1'
#
loop_
_entity.id
_entity.type
_entity.pdbx_description
1 polymer ?
#
loop_
_entity_poly.entity_id
_entity_poly.type
_entity_poly.pdbx_seq_one_letter_code
_entity_poly.pdbx_strand_id
1 'polypeptide(L)'
;MQRIPTITASLLLGVSFATTAHSDLLEDIRSEGTFTVGTEARFAPFEYIEEGEIVGYSADIMEHIMPELEGVELIRMDLPLARHSAGAGARAL
;
A
#
# COMPACT_ATOMS: atom_id res chain seq x y z
N MET A 1 39.07 61.33 -0.16
CA MET A 1 37.64 61.02 -0.31
C MET A 1 37.50 59.66 -0.97
N GLN A 2 37.24 58.61 -0.19
CA GLN A 2 36.70 57.34 -0.67
C GLN A 2 36.01 56.66 0.54
N ARG A 3 34.69 56.80 0.58
CA ARG A 3 33.77 55.85 1.24
C ARG A 3 33.56 54.72 0.19
N ILE A 4 33.22 53.47 0.44
CA ILE A 4 32.22 52.79 1.29
C ILE A 4 32.60 51.27 1.25
N PRO A 5 31.78 50.30 1.76
CA PRO A 5 31.88 49.60 3.04
C PRO A 5 32.28 48.10 2.94
N THR A 6 32.46 47.50 4.10
CA THR A 6 32.38 46.06 4.39
C THR A 6 31.16 45.41 3.72
N ILE A 7 31.38 44.39 2.87
CA ILE A 7 30.33 43.51 2.36
C ILE A 7 30.26 42.27 3.23
N THR A 8 29.14 42.19 3.93
CA THR A 8 28.64 41.12 4.79
C THR A 8 28.55 39.78 4.06
N ALA A 9 28.92 38.73 4.77
CA ALA A 9 28.80 37.33 4.41
C ALA A 9 27.41 36.99 3.81
N SER A 10 27.41 36.30 2.67
CA SER A 10 26.20 35.72 2.08
C SER A 10 26.35 34.20 2.04
N LEU A 11 26.14 33.58 3.21
CA LEU A 11 25.90 32.15 3.33
C LEU A 11 24.44 31.89 2.93
N LEU A 12 24.18 31.54 1.68
CA LEU A 12 22.90 30.97 1.26
C LEU A 12 23.06 29.46 1.14
N LEU A 13 22.81 28.82 2.28
CA LEU A 13 22.66 27.40 2.48
C LEU A 13 21.48 26.91 1.62
N GLY A 14 21.77 26.16 0.55
CA GLY A 14 20.76 25.49 -0.26
C GLY A 14 20.12 24.37 0.56
N VAL A 15 18.97 24.64 1.17
CA VAL A 15 18.11 23.59 1.75
C VAL A 15 17.40 22.92 0.58
N SER A 16 17.97 21.83 0.08
CA SER A 16 17.25 20.86 -0.72
C SER A 16 16.19 20.22 0.18
N PHE A 17 14.94 20.62 0.05
CA PHE A 17 13.81 19.87 0.59
C PHE A 17 13.74 18.54 -0.17
N ALA A 18 14.37 17.50 0.37
CA ALA A 18 14.04 16.14 -0.01
C ALA A 18 12.65 15.85 0.56
N THR A 19 11.62 15.88 -0.29
CA THR A 19 10.31 15.32 0.07
C THR A 19 10.51 13.86 0.43
N THR A 20 10.32 13.53 1.70
CA THR A 20 10.24 12.14 2.15
C THR A 20 8.94 11.57 1.61
N ALA A 21 9.02 10.76 0.55
CA ALA A 21 7.90 9.94 0.13
C ALA A 21 7.65 8.90 1.23
N HIS A 22 6.68 9.17 2.09
CA HIS A 22 6.20 8.22 3.07
C HIS A 22 4.89 7.64 2.50
N SER A 23 4.98 6.55 1.75
CA SER A 23 3.78 5.77 1.42
C SER A 23 3.42 5.00 2.68
N ASP A 24 2.53 5.58 3.48
CA ASP A 24 1.84 4.79 4.50
C ASP A 24 0.76 3.98 3.78
N LEU A 25 1.11 2.76 3.39
CA LEU A 25 0.25 1.85 2.64
C LEU A 25 -1.14 1.69 3.27
N LEU A 26 -1.25 1.74 4.60
CA LEU A 26 -2.54 1.62 5.27
C LEU A 26 -3.39 2.88 5.12
N GLU A 27 -2.76 4.06 5.08
CA GLU A 27 -3.44 5.32 4.77
C GLU A 27 -3.88 5.34 3.31
N ASP A 28 -3.03 4.85 2.40
CA ASP A 28 -3.36 4.70 0.98
C ASP A 28 -4.58 3.77 0.79
N ILE A 29 -4.59 2.58 1.41
CA ILE A 29 -5.72 1.64 1.37
C ILE A 29 -7.01 2.27 1.91
N ARG A 30 -6.92 3.01 3.03
CA ARG A 30 -8.09 3.70 3.63
C ARG A 30 -8.61 4.81 2.72
N SER A 31 -7.72 5.54 2.07
CA SER A 31 -8.05 6.60 1.10
C SER A 31 -8.69 6.02 -0.17
N GLU A 32 -8.16 4.91 -0.69
CA GLU A 32 -8.70 4.20 -1.85
C GLU A 32 -10.03 3.49 -1.55
N GLY A 33 -10.31 3.21 -0.28
CA GLY A 33 -11.52 2.50 0.16
C GLY A 33 -11.56 1.04 -0.31
N THR A 34 -10.45 0.50 -0.80
CA THR A 34 -10.37 -0.86 -1.32
C THR A 34 -9.07 -1.52 -0.89
N PHE A 35 -9.14 -2.77 -0.43
CA PHE A 35 -7.99 -3.62 -0.18
C PHE A 35 -8.03 -4.83 -1.11
N THR A 36 -7.15 -4.84 -2.11
CA THR A 36 -7.08 -5.95 -3.09
C THR A 36 -6.01 -6.96 -2.70
N VAL A 37 -6.41 -8.23 -2.55
CA VAL A 37 -5.52 -9.34 -2.19
C VAL A 37 -5.53 -10.40 -3.28
N GLY A 38 -4.35 -10.71 -3.81
CA GLY A 38 -4.14 -11.90 -4.63
C GLY A 38 -4.15 -13.14 -3.75
N THR A 39 -4.95 -14.14 -4.10
CA THR A 39 -5.16 -15.40 -3.35
C THR A 39 -5.05 -16.57 -4.32
N GLU A 40 -4.93 -17.80 -3.81
CA GLU A 40 -5.03 -19.01 -4.65
C GLU A 40 -6.16 -19.86 -4.07
N ALA A 41 -7.36 -19.74 -4.65
CA ALA A 41 -8.58 -20.38 -4.15
C ALA A 41 -8.66 -21.88 -4.47
N ARG A 42 -7.51 -22.55 -4.50
CA ARG A 42 -7.33 -23.99 -4.79
C ARG A 42 -6.40 -24.67 -3.80
N PHE A 43 -6.03 -23.98 -2.73
CA PHE A 43 -5.04 -24.43 -1.76
C PHE A 43 -5.71 -24.69 -0.40
N ALA A 44 -6.55 -25.73 -0.36
CA ALA A 44 -7.13 -26.22 0.88
C ALA A 44 -6.02 -26.67 1.86
N PRO A 45 -6.20 -26.45 3.18
CA PRO A 45 -7.38 -25.90 3.85
C PRO A 45 -7.38 -24.37 3.99
N PHE A 46 -6.41 -23.68 3.38
CA PHE A 46 -6.18 -22.25 3.60
C PHE A 46 -7.17 -21.39 2.81
N GLU A 47 -7.30 -21.64 1.51
CA GLU A 47 -8.29 -20.99 0.64
C GLU A 47 -8.78 -21.96 -0.45
N TYR A 48 -10.10 -22.09 -0.58
CA TYR A 48 -10.75 -22.91 -1.59
C TYR A 48 -12.15 -22.37 -1.91
N ILE A 49 -12.70 -22.73 -3.07
CA ILE A 49 -14.07 -22.37 -3.43
C ILE A 49 -15.05 -23.39 -2.86
N GLU A 50 -16.00 -22.91 -2.06
CA GLU A 50 -17.18 -23.65 -1.60
C GLU A 50 -18.42 -22.81 -1.90
N GLU A 51 -19.42 -23.41 -2.55
CA GLU A 51 -20.67 -22.72 -2.95
C GLU A 51 -20.49 -21.43 -3.78
N GLY A 52 -19.35 -21.26 -4.44
CA GLY A 52 -19.02 -20.08 -5.24
C GLY A 52 -18.27 -18.99 -4.46
N GLU A 53 -18.05 -19.18 -3.17
CA GLU A 53 -17.31 -18.26 -2.30
C GLU A 53 -15.93 -18.81 -1.95
N ILE A 54 -14.94 -17.93 -1.81
CA ILE A 54 -13.61 -18.33 -1.29
C ILE A 54 -13.73 -18.46 0.23
N VAL A 55 -13.52 -19.66 0.75
CA VAL A 55 -13.55 -20.01 2.18
C VAL A 55 -12.22 -20.64 2.61
N GLY A 56 -12.03 -20.82 3.93
CA GLY A 56 -10.86 -21.48 4.51
C GLY A 56 -10.15 -20.62 5.54
N TYR A 57 -9.09 -21.16 6.14
CA TYR A 57 -8.41 -20.52 7.28
C TYR A 57 -7.96 -19.07 7.03
N SER A 58 -7.44 -18.77 5.82
CA SER A 58 -7.00 -17.40 5.50
C SER A 58 -8.19 -16.46 5.28
N ALA A 59 -9.29 -16.98 4.73
CA ALA A 59 -10.54 -16.23 4.58
C ALA A 59 -11.12 -15.86 5.95
N ASP A 60 -11.12 -16.81 6.90
CA ASP A 60 -11.57 -16.58 8.27
C ASP A 60 -10.73 -15.50 8.97
N ILE A 61 -9.40 -15.54 8.82
CA ILE A 61 -8.52 -14.48 9.34
C ILE A 61 -8.89 -13.12 8.74
N MET A 62 -9.10 -13.06 7.43
CA MET A 62 -9.42 -11.81 6.75
C MET A 62 -10.75 -11.23 7.23
N GLU A 63 -11.77 -12.07 7.45
CA GLU A 63 -13.04 -11.66 8.03
C GLU A 63 -12.89 -11.03 9.42
N HIS A 64 -11.88 -11.45 10.20
CA HIS A 64 -11.58 -10.86 11.50
C HIS A 64 -10.78 -9.56 11.41
N ILE A 65 -9.98 -9.37 10.35
CA ILE A 65 -9.13 -8.18 10.17
C ILE A 65 -9.90 -7.03 9.51
N MET A 66 -10.74 -7.32 8.51
CA MET A 66 -11.45 -6.31 7.74
C MET A 66 -12.30 -5.33 8.57
N PRO A 67 -12.92 -5.70 9.71
CA PRO A 67 -13.61 -4.75 10.58
C PRO A 67 -12.73 -3.62 11.12
N GLU A 68 -11.40 -3.82 11.24
CA GLU A 68 -10.44 -2.77 11.65
C GLU A 68 -10.19 -1.74 10.52
N LEU A 69 -10.61 -2.07 9.29
CA LEU A 69 -10.51 -1.22 8.10
C LEU A 69 -11.90 -0.68 7.73
N GLU A 70 -12.50 0.09 8.64
CA GLU A 70 -13.82 0.71 8.42
C GLU A 70 -13.88 1.46 7.08
N GLY A 71 -14.90 1.17 6.27
CA GLY A 71 -15.10 1.81 4.97
C GLY A 71 -14.23 1.27 3.83
N VAL A 72 -13.47 0.19 4.06
CA VAL A 72 -12.65 -0.47 3.03
C VAL A 72 -13.31 -1.76 2.54
N GLU A 73 -13.45 -1.90 1.21
CA GLU A 73 -13.94 -3.12 0.56
C GLU A 73 -12.79 -4.11 0.29
N LEU A 74 -12.95 -5.38 0.69
CA LEU A 74 -11.99 -6.43 0.36
C LEU A 74 -12.28 -7.00 -1.04
N ILE A 75 -11.30 -6.94 -1.93
CA ILE A 75 -11.34 -7.61 -3.23
C ILE A 75 -10.36 -8.78 -3.24
N ARG A 76 -10.87 -10.00 -3.38
CA ARG A 76 -10.04 -11.21 -3.51
C ARG A 76 -9.90 -11.61 -4.97
N MET A 77 -8.66 -11.67 -5.45
CA MET A 77 -8.33 -12.10 -6.80
C MET A 77 -7.73 -13.50 -6.77
N ASP A 78 -8.38 -14.48 -7.40
CA ASP A 78 -7.77 -15.80 -7.60
C ASP A 78 -6.66 -15.71 -8.66
N LEU A 79 -5.42 -15.86 -8.22
CA LEU A 79 -4.21 -15.79 -9.01
C LEU A 79 -3.42 -17.09 -8.86
N PRO A 80 -3.03 -17.76 -9.96
CA PRO A 80 -2.12 -18.89 -9.88
C PRO A 80 -0.81 -18.49 -9.18
N LEU A 81 -0.28 -19.33 -8.29
CA LEU A 81 0.91 -19.09 -7.48
C LEU A 81 2.13 -18.75 -8.37
N ALA A 82 2.20 -19.37 -9.55
CA ALA A 82 3.21 -19.09 -10.57
C ALA A 82 3.22 -17.63 -11.07
N ARG A 83 2.14 -16.86 -10.84
CA ARG A 83 1.95 -15.47 -11.26
C ARG A 83 1.85 -14.49 -10.09
N HIS A 84 1.81 -14.95 -8.83
CA HIS A 84 1.46 -14.13 -7.68
C HIS A 84 2.39 -12.91 -7.48
N SER A 85 3.71 -13.05 -7.71
CA SER A 85 4.67 -11.94 -7.57
C SER A 85 4.50 -10.81 -8.60
N ALA A 86 3.85 -11.08 -9.73
CA ALA A 86 3.61 -10.09 -10.78
C ALA A 86 2.35 -9.24 -10.51
N GLY A 87 1.42 -9.72 -9.67
CA GLY A 87 0.17 -9.03 -9.38
C GLY A 87 0.24 -8.02 -8.24
N ALA A 88 1.08 -8.29 -7.23
CA ALA A 88 1.13 -7.51 -5.99
C ALA A 88 1.54 -6.03 -6.15
N GLY A 89 2.22 -5.67 -7.24
CA GLY A 89 2.63 -4.28 -7.51
C GLY A 89 1.86 -3.57 -8.64
N ALA A 90 0.93 -4.27 -9.31
CA ALA A 90 0.36 -3.79 -10.58
C ALA A 90 -0.95 -2.98 -10.44
N ARG A 91 -1.54 -2.90 -9.25
CA ARG A 91 -2.81 -2.18 -9.01
C ARG A 91 -2.70 -1.03 -7.99
N ALA A 92 -1.49 -0.67 -7.56
CA ALA A 92 -1.20 0.50 -6.73
C ALA A 92 -0.64 1.68 -7.57
N LEU A 93 -0.84 1.66 -8.89
CA LEU A 93 -0.42 2.70 -9.85
C LEU A 93 -1.55 3.02 -10.84
#